data_AF-A0A2D7LV14-F1
#
_entry.id   AF-A0A2D7LV14-F1
#
_cell.length_a   1.000
_cell.length_b   1.000
_cell.length_c   1.000
_cell.angle_alpha   90.00
_cell.angle_beta   90.00
_cell.angle_gamma   90.00
#
_symmetry.space_group_name_H-M   'P 1'
#
loop_
_entity.id
_entity.type
_entity.pdbx_description
1 polymer ?
#
loop_
_entity_poly.entity_id
_entity_poly.type
_entity_poly.pdbx_seq_one_letter_code
_entity_poly.pdbx_strand_id
1 'polypeptide(L)'
;MGLVVSATELMNQNNIGKGLEDTFSSAEIILERALEDRVDIHVYLAVAFECPYEGLVAPATVIDQVNRLMRWRPSRLMVADTIGAANPRAVSSLVSELVAQHGSEVLGCHFHDTRAMAMTNVFAALEHDVRLFDSAIGGLGGCPFAPGAKGNLATEDLVTLLESMGVNTGVSLEHLLTAVTTANRLLGADNYGRSYSWVSRSWQKLG
;
A
#
# COMPACT_ATOMS: atom_id res chain seq x y z
N MET A 1 13.97 -4.68 5.03
CA MET A 1 14.22 -3.25 4.74
C MET A 1 13.23 -2.76 3.70
N GLY A 2 12.74 -1.52 3.79
CA GLY A 2 11.87 -0.93 2.76
C GLY A 2 12.68 -0.14 1.73
N LEU A 3 12.44 -0.36 0.44
CA LEU A 3 13.03 0.38 -0.68
C LEU A 3 11.91 1.00 -1.51
N VAL A 4 11.91 2.32 -1.67
CA VAL A 4 10.86 3.04 -2.40
C VAL A 4 11.42 3.59 -3.71
N VAL A 5 10.72 3.30 -4.81
CA VAL A 5 10.95 3.90 -6.13
C VAL A 5 9.63 4.46 -6.64
N SER A 6 9.66 5.57 -7.38
CA SER A 6 8.44 6.13 -7.98
C SER A 6 8.35 5.76 -9.46
N ALA A 7 7.14 5.50 -9.97
CA ALA A 7 6.92 5.08 -11.35
C ALA A 7 7.19 6.17 -12.40
N THR A 8 7.31 7.44 -11.99
CA THR A 8 7.33 8.60 -12.89
C THR A 8 8.54 9.51 -12.71
N GLU A 9 8.96 10.19 -13.77
CA GLU A 9 10.16 11.04 -13.79
C GLU A 9 10.02 12.21 -12.82
N LEU A 10 8.95 13.01 -12.95
CA LEU A 10 8.74 14.19 -12.12
C LEU A 10 8.54 13.82 -10.64
N MET A 11 7.95 12.66 -10.30
CA MET A 11 7.86 12.25 -8.90
C MET A 11 9.23 11.97 -8.29
N ASN A 12 10.13 11.28 -9.02
CA ASN A 12 11.49 11.04 -8.54
C ASN A 12 12.29 12.35 -8.44
N GLN A 13 12.21 13.23 -9.44
CA GLN A 13 12.91 14.51 -9.44
C GLN A 13 12.46 15.42 -8.29
N ASN A 14 11.15 15.54 -8.06
CA ASN A 14 10.63 16.42 -7.01
C ASN A 14 10.85 15.87 -5.60
N ASN A 15 10.85 14.54 -5.41
CA ASN A 15 10.98 13.95 -4.08
C ASN A 15 12.42 13.68 -3.65
N ILE A 16 13.28 13.25 -4.58
CA ILE A 16 14.65 12.79 -4.25
C ILE A 16 15.72 13.40 -5.15
N GLY A 17 15.36 14.29 -6.08
CA GLY A 17 16.32 15.00 -6.94
C GLY A 17 17.03 14.12 -7.97
N LYS A 18 16.47 12.96 -8.32
CA LYS A 18 17.04 12.00 -9.28
C LYS A 18 16.06 11.70 -10.40
N GLY A 19 16.58 11.37 -11.58
CA GLY A 19 15.76 10.88 -12.69
C GLY A 19 15.24 9.47 -12.43
N LEU A 20 14.25 9.05 -13.22
CA LEU A 20 13.62 7.72 -13.12
C LEU A 20 14.66 6.61 -13.30
N GLU A 21 15.44 6.67 -14.38
CA GLU A 21 16.42 5.63 -14.71
C GLU A 21 17.54 5.53 -13.66
N ASP A 22 18.05 6.67 -13.18
CA ASP A 22 19.04 6.72 -12.11
C ASP A 22 18.51 6.12 -10.80
N THR A 23 17.23 6.36 -10.52
CA THR A 23 16.56 5.82 -9.33
C THR A 23 16.41 4.31 -9.41
N PHE A 24 15.95 3.79 -10.55
CA PHE A 24 15.86 2.35 -10.75
C PHE A 24 17.23 1.69 -10.76
N SER A 25 18.22 2.25 -11.45
CA SER A 25 19.60 1.73 -11.42
C SER A 25 20.17 1.68 -10.00
N SER A 26 19.93 2.73 -9.19
CA SER A 26 20.32 2.75 -7.77
C SER A 26 19.60 1.67 -6.96
N ALA A 27 18.30 1.46 -7.23
CA ALA A 27 17.50 0.45 -6.55
C ALA A 27 17.98 -0.97 -6.89
N GLU A 28 18.34 -1.24 -8.15
CA GLU A 28 18.87 -2.52 -8.60
C GLU A 28 20.19 -2.88 -7.90
N ILE A 29 21.10 -1.91 -7.73
CA ILE A 29 22.35 -2.11 -6.98
C ILE A 29 22.06 -2.50 -5.52
N ILE A 30 21.07 -1.85 -4.88
CA ILE A 30 20.68 -2.16 -3.50
C ILE A 30 20.06 -3.56 -3.41
N LEU A 31 19.21 -3.90 -4.37
CA LEU A 31 18.54 -5.20 -4.44
C LEU A 31 19.51 -6.35 -4.69
N GLU A 32 20.45 -6.17 -5.63
CA GLU A 32 21.54 -7.11 -5.88
C GLU A 32 22.33 -7.38 -4.61
N ARG A 33 22.76 -6.29 -3.94
CA ARG A 33 23.54 -6.42 -2.70
C ARG A 33 22.77 -7.11 -1.59
N ALA A 34 21.49 -6.79 -1.43
CA ALA A 34 20.67 -7.42 -0.42
C ALA A 34 20.41 -8.89 -0.71
N LEU A 35 20.31 -9.28 -1.98
CA LEU A 35 20.21 -10.68 -2.38
C LEU A 35 21.49 -11.45 -2.00
N GLU A 36 22.67 -10.88 -2.27
CA GLU A 36 23.96 -11.45 -1.85
C GLU A 36 24.07 -11.59 -0.33
N ASP A 37 23.65 -10.55 0.39
CA ASP A 37 23.70 -10.48 1.86
C ASP A 37 22.54 -11.23 2.54
N ARG A 38 21.60 -11.79 1.77
CA ARG A 38 20.38 -12.49 2.25
C ARG A 38 19.53 -11.62 3.18
N VAL A 39 19.39 -10.35 2.83
CA VAL A 39 18.55 -9.37 3.53
C VAL A 39 17.21 -9.27 2.83
N ASP A 40 16.12 -9.47 3.58
CA ASP A 40 14.78 -9.28 3.05
C ASP A 40 14.50 -7.81 2.70
N ILE A 41 14.14 -7.56 1.43
CA ILE A 41 13.70 -6.24 0.95
C ILE A 41 12.24 -6.28 0.54
N HIS A 42 11.50 -5.30 1.02
CA HIS A 42 10.17 -4.96 0.52
C HIS A 42 10.32 -3.74 -0.40
N VAL A 43 10.01 -3.93 -1.67
CA VAL A 43 10.06 -2.87 -2.69
C VAL A 43 8.70 -2.22 -2.78
N TYR A 44 8.67 -0.90 -2.88
CA TYR A 44 7.48 -0.09 -3.05
C TYR A 44 7.57 0.66 -4.37
N LEU A 45 6.65 0.38 -5.29
CA LEU A 45 6.49 1.16 -6.51
C LEU A 45 5.40 2.21 -6.29
N ALA A 46 5.83 3.41 -5.91
CA ALA A 46 4.99 4.58 -5.70
C ALA A 46 4.41 5.12 -7.01
N VAL A 47 3.30 5.86 -6.89
CA VAL A 47 2.54 6.50 -7.98
C VAL A 47 2.19 5.54 -9.12
N ALA A 48 1.79 4.31 -8.78
CA ALA A 48 1.50 3.26 -9.77
C ALA A 48 0.20 3.49 -10.56
N PHE A 49 -0.68 4.40 -10.12
CA PHE A 49 -1.97 4.64 -10.79
C PHE A 49 -2.08 6.07 -11.35
N GLU A 50 -1.69 7.05 -10.55
CA GLU A 50 -1.71 8.46 -10.92
C GLU A 50 -0.55 9.15 -10.21
N CYS A 51 0.19 9.97 -10.95
CA CYS A 51 1.23 10.84 -10.45
C CYS A 51 0.64 12.24 -10.24
N PRO A 52 0.91 12.92 -9.11
CA PRO A 52 0.42 14.27 -8.87
C PRO A 52 1.01 15.31 -9.83
N TYR A 53 2.10 14.99 -10.53
CA TYR A 53 2.79 15.88 -11.47
C TYR A 53 2.51 15.52 -12.94
N GLU A 54 2.46 14.23 -13.27
CA GLU A 54 2.35 13.74 -14.66
C GLU A 54 0.96 13.20 -15.02
N GLY A 55 0.06 13.05 -14.04
CA GLY A 55 -1.27 12.50 -14.26
C GLY A 55 -1.28 10.98 -14.33
N LEU A 56 -2.16 10.41 -15.16
CA LEU A 56 -2.37 8.96 -15.22
C LEU A 56 -1.11 8.21 -15.63
N VAL A 57 -0.79 7.15 -14.89
CA VAL A 57 0.31 6.24 -15.23
C VAL A 57 -0.26 5.07 -16.03
N ALA A 58 0.33 4.81 -17.20
CA ALA A 58 -0.12 3.71 -18.04
C ALA A 58 0.16 2.37 -17.35
N PRO A 59 -0.81 1.41 -17.31
CA PRO A 59 -0.59 0.11 -16.69
C PRO A 59 0.62 -0.64 -17.24
N ALA A 60 0.89 -0.52 -18.55
CA ALA A 60 2.06 -1.13 -19.19
C ALA A 60 3.38 -0.64 -18.59
N THR A 61 3.49 0.66 -18.29
CA THR A 61 4.67 1.24 -17.61
C THR A 61 4.90 0.60 -16.25
N VAL A 62 3.81 0.43 -15.48
CA VAL A 62 3.88 -0.19 -14.15
C VAL A 62 4.29 -1.65 -14.26
N ILE A 63 3.69 -2.40 -15.19
CA ILE A 63 4.02 -3.81 -15.43
C ILE A 63 5.50 -3.96 -15.80
N ASP A 64 6.03 -3.13 -16.71
CA ASP A 64 7.44 -3.17 -17.09
C ASP A 64 8.38 -2.86 -15.91
N GLN A 65 8.01 -1.88 -15.08
CA GLN A 65 8.77 -1.52 -13.88
C GLN A 65 8.73 -2.61 -12.81
N VAL A 66 7.57 -3.23 -12.57
CA VAL A 66 7.44 -4.40 -11.70
C VAL A 66 8.28 -5.56 -12.25
N ASN A 67 8.19 -5.85 -13.54
CA ASN A 67 8.98 -6.89 -14.21
C ASN A 67 10.48 -6.66 -14.05
N ARG A 68 10.94 -5.40 -14.09
CA ARG A 68 12.33 -5.04 -13.84
C ARG A 68 12.75 -5.33 -12.40
N LEU A 69 11.97 -4.90 -11.43
CA LEU A 69 12.27 -5.07 -9.99
C LEU A 69 12.18 -6.54 -9.55
N MET A 70 11.23 -7.31 -10.10
CA MET A 70 11.02 -8.73 -9.76
C MET A 70 12.18 -9.64 -10.15
N ARG A 71 13.05 -9.23 -11.09
CA ARG A 71 14.27 -9.98 -11.46
C ARG A 71 15.20 -10.21 -10.27
N TRP A 72 15.15 -9.30 -9.30
CA TRP A 72 15.97 -9.35 -8.08
C TRP A 72 15.30 -10.08 -6.92
N ARG A 73 14.12 -10.67 -7.16
CA ARG A 73 13.39 -11.52 -6.19
C ARG A 73 13.20 -10.84 -4.82
N PRO A 74 12.63 -9.62 -4.77
CA PRO A 74 12.35 -9.00 -3.49
C PRO A 74 11.40 -9.88 -2.68
N SER A 75 11.53 -9.87 -1.36
CA SER A 75 10.65 -10.66 -0.48
C SER A 75 9.19 -10.20 -0.60
N ARG A 76 8.96 -8.92 -0.93
CA ARG A 76 7.67 -8.35 -1.29
C ARG A 76 7.82 -7.22 -2.31
N LEU A 77 6.86 -7.08 -3.21
CA LEU A 77 6.69 -5.93 -4.08
C LEU A 77 5.30 -5.33 -3.90
N MET A 78 5.26 -4.08 -3.44
CA MET A 78 4.06 -3.33 -3.12
C MET A 78 3.74 -2.34 -4.24
N VAL A 79 2.57 -2.52 -4.88
CA VAL A 79 2.02 -1.56 -5.84
C VAL A 79 1.26 -0.49 -5.07
N ALA A 80 1.71 0.76 -5.16
CA ALA A 80 1.22 1.82 -4.27
C ALA A 80 0.40 2.90 -5.00
N ASP A 81 -0.81 3.15 -4.49
CA ASP A 81 -1.63 4.32 -4.80
C ASP A 81 -1.28 5.46 -3.84
N THR A 82 -0.19 6.15 -4.18
CA THR A 82 0.44 7.16 -3.32
C THR A 82 -0.42 8.39 -3.05
N ILE A 83 -1.36 8.71 -3.95
CA ILE A 83 -2.22 9.90 -3.80
C ILE A 83 -3.69 9.54 -3.56
N GLY A 84 -4.04 8.26 -3.48
CA GLY A 84 -5.40 7.79 -3.27
C GLY A 84 -6.30 8.03 -4.48
N ALA A 85 -5.75 7.91 -5.69
CA ALA A 85 -6.40 8.18 -6.96
C ALA A 85 -6.90 6.93 -7.70
N ALA A 86 -6.46 5.74 -7.29
CA ALA A 86 -6.84 4.49 -7.92
C ALA A 86 -8.33 4.21 -7.71
N ASN A 87 -8.90 3.44 -8.64
CA ASN A 87 -10.27 2.94 -8.53
C ASN A 87 -10.28 1.41 -8.70
N PRO A 88 -11.35 0.72 -8.25
CA PRO A 88 -11.40 -0.74 -8.21
C PRO A 88 -11.19 -1.41 -9.57
N ARG A 89 -11.65 -0.78 -10.67
CA ARG A 89 -11.45 -1.32 -12.01
C ARG A 89 -9.98 -1.28 -12.42
N ALA A 90 -9.33 -0.13 -12.21
CA ALA A 90 -7.90 0.02 -12.52
C ALA A 90 -7.04 -0.94 -11.69
N VAL A 91 -7.36 -1.09 -10.40
CA VAL A 91 -6.69 -2.04 -9.50
C VAL A 91 -6.88 -3.47 -10.00
N SER A 92 -8.12 -3.88 -10.25
CA SER A 92 -8.46 -5.22 -10.75
C SER A 92 -7.70 -5.56 -12.05
N SER A 93 -7.71 -4.65 -13.03
CA SER A 93 -6.99 -4.87 -14.30
C SER A 93 -5.48 -4.96 -14.12
N LEU A 94 -4.86 -4.09 -13.32
CA LEU A 94 -3.41 -4.10 -13.13
C LEU A 94 -2.96 -5.31 -12.31
N VAL A 95 -3.63 -5.58 -11.19
CA VAL A 95 -3.26 -6.64 -10.25
C VAL A 95 -3.43 -8.02 -10.87
N SER A 96 -4.52 -8.26 -11.61
CA SER A 96 -4.75 -9.55 -12.28
C SER A 96 -3.61 -9.93 -13.23
N GLU A 97 -3.14 -8.97 -14.03
CA GLU A 97 -2.01 -9.14 -14.94
C GLU A 97 -0.70 -9.43 -14.18
N LEU A 98 -0.41 -8.65 -13.13
CA LEU A 98 0.80 -8.85 -12.32
C LEU A 98 0.79 -10.21 -11.61
N VAL A 99 -0.36 -10.62 -11.06
CA VAL A 99 -0.53 -11.92 -10.40
C VAL A 99 -0.38 -13.07 -11.41
N ALA A 100 -0.90 -12.93 -12.62
CA ALA A 100 -0.72 -13.92 -13.68
C ALA A 100 0.76 -14.10 -14.07
N GLN A 101 1.58 -13.04 -13.99
CA GLN A 101 3.00 -13.07 -14.34
C GLN A 101 3.91 -13.54 -13.20
N HIS A 102 3.61 -13.16 -11.95
CA HIS A 102 4.54 -13.33 -10.82
C HIS A 102 4.00 -14.17 -9.65
N GLY A 103 2.71 -14.52 -9.68
CA GLY A 103 2.00 -15.07 -8.53
C GLY A 103 1.66 -14.00 -7.48
N SER A 104 0.70 -14.32 -6.61
CA SER A 104 0.21 -13.36 -5.60
C SER A 104 1.00 -13.33 -4.30
N GLU A 105 1.83 -14.35 -4.02
CA GLU A 105 2.49 -14.51 -2.72
C GLU A 105 3.49 -13.40 -2.39
N VAL A 106 4.11 -12.82 -3.41
CA VAL A 106 5.13 -11.76 -3.29
C VAL A 106 4.58 -10.38 -3.62
N LEU A 107 3.36 -10.30 -4.17
CA LEU A 107 2.71 -9.05 -4.55
C LEU A 107 1.82 -8.53 -3.43
N GLY A 108 1.92 -7.24 -3.17
CA GLY A 108 1.03 -6.54 -2.25
C GLY A 108 0.59 -5.19 -2.78
N CYS A 109 -0.32 -4.57 -2.04
CA CYS A 109 -0.85 -3.27 -2.38
C CYS A 109 -0.79 -2.30 -1.19
N HIS A 110 -0.50 -1.04 -1.50
CA HIS A 110 -0.55 0.07 -0.54
C HIS A 110 -1.52 1.11 -1.06
N PHE A 111 -2.68 1.25 -0.41
CA PHE A 111 -3.72 2.18 -0.85
C PHE A 111 -3.91 3.33 0.14
N HIS A 112 -3.87 4.55 -0.38
CA HIS A 112 -4.32 5.72 0.36
C HIS A 112 -5.82 5.91 0.23
N ASP A 113 -6.46 6.35 1.32
CA ASP A 113 -7.90 6.62 1.40
C ASP A 113 -8.26 8.10 1.13
N THR A 114 -7.34 8.85 0.50
CA THR A 114 -7.51 10.28 0.17
C THR A 114 -8.83 10.59 -0.54
N ARG A 115 -9.24 9.73 -1.48
CA ARG A 115 -10.50 9.86 -2.24
C ARG A 115 -11.54 8.79 -1.85
N ALA A 116 -11.43 8.22 -0.64
CA ALA A 116 -12.33 7.21 -0.09
C ALA A 116 -12.45 5.89 -0.90
N MET A 117 -11.40 5.54 -1.65
CA MET A 117 -11.38 4.35 -2.52
C MET A 117 -10.52 3.21 -1.96
N ALA A 118 -9.83 3.38 -0.82
CA ALA A 118 -8.84 2.39 -0.39
C ALA A 118 -9.47 1.02 -0.10
N MET A 119 -10.61 0.97 0.59
CA MET A 119 -11.29 -0.29 0.93
C MET A 119 -11.82 -1.03 -0.30
N THR A 120 -12.36 -0.30 -1.28
CA THR A 120 -12.85 -0.92 -2.52
C THR A 120 -11.70 -1.37 -3.41
N ASN A 121 -10.55 -0.68 -3.35
CA ASN A 121 -9.31 -1.10 -3.99
C ASN A 121 -8.71 -2.35 -3.33
N VAL A 122 -8.74 -2.45 -1.99
CA VAL A 122 -8.36 -3.68 -1.27
C VAL A 122 -9.22 -4.85 -1.75
N PHE A 123 -10.55 -4.68 -1.77
CA PHE A 123 -11.47 -5.72 -2.24
C PHE A 123 -11.14 -6.15 -3.69
N ALA A 124 -10.91 -5.19 -4.59
CA ALA A 124 -10.56 -5.50 -5.98
C ALA A 124 -9.25 -6.27 -6.13
N ALA A 125 -8.24 -6.01 -5.29
CA ALA A 125 -7.00 -6.77 -5.30
C ALA A 125 -7.16 -8.16 -4.65
N LEU A 126 -7.98 -8.26 -3.59
CA LEU A 126 -8.27 -9.51 -2.88
C LEU A 126 -8.91 -10.56 -3.80
N GLU A 127 -9.79 -10.13 -4.71
CA GLU A 127 -10.43 -10.97 -5.74
C GLU A 127 -9.42 -11.60 -6.72
N HIS A 128 -8.19 -11.08 -6.79
CA HIS A 128 -7.09 -11.62 -7.59
C HIS A 128 -6.00 -12.25 -6.71
N ASP A 129 -6.41 -12.83 -5.58
CA ASP A 129 -5.54 -13.57 -4.66
C ASP A 129 -4.42 -12.79 -3.97
N VAL A 130 -4.40 -11.45 -4.06
CA VAL A 130 -3.49 -10.63 -3.24
C VAL A 130 -3.87 -10.75 -1.76
N ARG A 131 -2.87 -10.98 -0.90
CA ARG A 131 -3.03 -11.13 0.55
C ARG A 131 -2.14 -10.19 1.37
N LEU A 132 -1.31 -9.37 0.70
CA LEU A 132 -0.41 -8.43 1.34
C LEU A 132 -0.94 -7.00 1.17
N PHE A 133 -1.36 -6.38 2.27
CA PHE A 133 -1.90 -5.03 2.28
C PHE A 133 -1.23 -4.18 3.37
N ASP A 134 -0.77 -3.00 2.98
CA ASP A 134 -0.25 -2.02 3.93
C ASP A 134 -1.38 -1.10 4.42
N SER A 135 -1.29 -0.69 5.68
CA SER A 135 -2.23 0.22 6.34
C SER A 135 -1.53 0.95 7.49
N ALA A 136 -2.20 1.93 8.09
CA ALA A 136 -1.71 2.64 9.26
C ALA A 136 -2.75 2.64 10.39
N ILE A 137 -2.29 2.46 11.63
CA ILE A 137 -3.12 2.57 12.84
C ILE A 137 -3.92 3.88 12.80
N GLY A 138 -5.24 3.85 12.95
CA GLY A 138 -6.05 5.07 12.94
C GLY A 138 -6.15 5.80 11.60
N GLY A 139 -5.53 5.26 10.54
CA GLY A 139 -5.30 5.96 9.28
C GLY A 139 -4.25 7.06 9.41
N LEU A 140 -3.26 6.89 10.29
CA LEU A 140 -2.20 7.85 10.50
C LEU A 140 -1.41 8.13 9.22
N GLY A 141 -0.94 9.36 9.08
CA GLY A 141 -0.30 9.86 7.87
C GLY A 141 -1.32 10.53 6.96
N GLY A 142 -1.16 11.84 6.75
CA GLY A 142 -1.96 12.61 5.81
C GLY A 142 -1.40 12.53 4.39
N CYS A 143 -2.12 13.12 3.44
CA CYS A 143 -1.63 13.28 2.06
C CYS A 143 -0.99 14.67 1.89
N PRO A 144 0.33 14.77 1.62
CA PRO A 144 0.97 16.07 1.33
C PRO A 144 0.36 16.79 0.12
N PHE A 145 -0.17 16.02 -0.84
CA PHE A 145 -0.79 16.52 -2.06
C PHE A 145 -2.26 16.92 -1.89
N ALA A 146 -2.88 16.57 -0.75
CA ALA A 146 -4.24 16.95 -0.40
C ALA A 146 -4.30 17.32 1.10
N PRO A 147 -3.87 18.53 1.48
CA PRO A 147 -3.83 18.95 2.87
C PRO A 147 -5.18 18.78 3.56
N GLY A 148 -5.20 18.06 4.69
CA GLY A 148 -6.40 17.77 5.48
C GLY A 148 -7.17 16.51 5.06
N ALA A 149 -6.85 15.89 3.93
CA ALA A 149 -7.40 14.59 3.57
C ALA A 149 -6.67 13.45 4.33
N LYS A 150 -7.38 12.35 4.57
CA LYS A 150 -6.75 11.12 5.07
C LYS A 150 -5.72 10.63 4.06
N GLY A 151 -4.57 10.16 4.53
CA GLY A 151 -3.56 9.51 3.69
C GLY A 151 -3.79 8.01 3.70
N ASN A 152 -3.20 7.31 4.65
CA ASN A 152 -3.24 5.84 4.69
C ASN A 152 -4.63 5.28 5.05
N LEU A 153 -4.91 4.08 4.54
CA LEU A 153 -6.04 3.26 5.01
C LEU A 153 -5.86 2.91 6.50
N ALA A 154 -6.93 3.02 7.28
CA ALA A 154 -6.91 2.67 8.70
C ALA A 154 -6.83 1.15 8.91
N THR A 155 -5.88 0.69 9.72
CA THR A 155 -5.67 -0.75 9.98
C THR A 155 -6.91 -1.40 10.58
N GLU A 156 -7.61 -0.74 11.50
CA GLU A 156 -8.82 -1.26 12.11
C GLU A 156 -9.98 -1.40 11.11
N ASP A 157 -10.07 -0.54 10.10
CA ASP A 157 -11.07 -0.66 9.04
C ASP A 157 -10.75 -1.86 8.15
N LEU A 158 -9.47 -2.02 7.78
CA LEU A 158 -9.00 -3.14 6.97
C LEU A 158 -9.22 -4.49 7.66
N VAL A 159 -8.79 -4.63 8.91
CA VAL A 159 -8.95 -5.87 9.68
C VAL A 159 -10.44 -6.19 9.85
N THR A 160 -11.27 -5.19 10.17
CA THR A 160 -12.71 -5.40 10.30
C THR A 160 -13.34 -5.92 9.01
N LEU A 161 -12.98 -5.37 7.85
CA LEU A 161 -13.46 -5.86 6.55
C LEU A 161 -13.03 -7.30 6.31
N LEU A 162 -11.74 -7.59 6.42
CA LEU A 162 -11.20 -8.91 6.10
C LEU A 162 -11.79 -10.00 7.01
N GLU A 163 -11.82 -9.78 8.32
CA GLU A 163 -12.42 -10.73 9.26
C GLU A 163 -13.93 -10.91 9.00
N SER A 164 -14.66 -9.83 8.69
CA SER A 164 -16.09 -9.91 8.34
C SER A 164 -16.35 -10.67 7.03
N MET A 165 -15.36 -10.74 6.14
CA MET A 165 -15.40 -11.54 4.91
C MET A 165 -14.94 -13.00 5.14
N GLY A 166 -14.57 -13.37 6.36
CA GLY A 166 -14.02 -14.69 6.68
C GLY A 166 -12.55 -14.84 6.30
N VAL A 167 -11.84 -13.75 6.02
CA VAL A 167 -10.40 -13.74 5.75
C VAL A 167 -9.66 -13.51 7.06
N ASN A 168 -9.08 -14.58 7.60
CA ASN A 168 -8.31 -14.54 8.83
C ASN A 168 -7.05 -13.68 8.65
N THR A 169 -6.94 -12.61 9.45
CA THR A 169 -5.79 -11.71 9.45
C THR A 169 -4.76 -12.08 10.51
N GLY A 170 -5.13 -12.89 11.50
CA GLY A 170 -4.32 -13.18 12.68
C GLY A 170 -4.17 -12.01 13.66
N VAL A 171 -4.88 -10.89 13.42
CA VAL A 171 -4.79 -9.68 14.25
C VAL A 171 -5.86 -9.70 15.35
N SER A 172 -5.45 -9.54 16.61
CA SER A 172 -6.40 -9.32 17.70
C SER A 172 -7.01 -7.91 17.60
N LEU A 173 -8.31 -7.83 17.30
CA LEU A 173 -9.06 -6.58 17.27
C LEU A 173 -8.98 -5.83 18.60
N GLU A 174 -9.04 -6.53 19.74
CA GLU A 174 -8.91 -5.92 21.07
C GLU A 174 -7.58 -5.19 21.25
N HIS A 175 -6.47 -5.86 20.93
CA HIS A 175 -5.14 -5.26 21.03
C HIS A 175 -4.95 -4.15 20.01
N LEU A 176 -5.50 -4.30 18.80
CA LEU A 176 -5.46 -3.27 17.77
C LEU A 176 -6.17 -1.98 18.23
N LEU A 177 -7.38 -2.09 18.78
CA LEU A 177 -8.12 -0.93 19.30
C LEU A 177 -7.40 -0.23 20.45
N THR A 178 -6.72 -1.00 21.30
CA THR A 178 -5.87 -0.46 22.37
C THR A 178 -4.68 0.31 21.79
N ALA A 179 -4.05 -0.21 20.74
CA ALA A 179 -2.96 0.47 20.04
C ALA A 179 -3.43 1.76 19.36
N VAL A 180 -4.60 1.75 18.70
CA VAL A 180 -5.22 2.93 18.09
C VAL A 180 -5.49 4.02 19.12
N THR A 181 -6.10 3.66 20.26
CA THR A 181 -6.35 4.62 21.37
C THR A 181 -5.04 5.19 21.91
N THR A 182 -4.03 4.34 22.09
CA THR A 182 -2.73 4.76 22.60
C THR A 182 -2.02 5.72 21.65
N ALA A 183 -2.03 5.43 20.35
CA ALA A 183 -1.43 6.29 19.33
C ALA A 183 -2.09 7.68 19.31
N ASN A 184 -3.42 7.73 19.33
CA ASN A 184 -4.17 8.99 19.38
C ASN A 184 -3.85 9.81 20.62
N ARG A 185 -3.81 9.17 21.79
CA ARG A 185 -3.42 9.83 23.05
C ARG A 185 -2.00 10.40 23.00
N LEU A 186 -1.04 9.65 22.46
CA LEU A 186 0.36 10.09 22.39
C LEU A 186 0.56 11.23 21.39
N LEU A 187 -0.20 11.23 20.30
CA LEU A 187 -0.11 12.25 19.25
C LEU A 187 -1.00 13.48 19.53
N GLY A 188 -1.86 13.42 20.54
CA GLY A 188 -2.88 14.45 20.78
C GLY A 188 -3.83 14.59 19.59
N ALA A 189 -4.10 13.49 18.89
CA ALA A 189 -4.89 13.43 17.67
C ALA A 189 -6.19 12.65 17.89
N ASP A 190 -7.12 12.78 16.95
CA ASP A 190 -8.42 12.09 16.94
C ASP A 190 -8.60 11.29 15.62
N ASN A 191 -7.53 10.61 15.22
CA ASN A 191 -7.43 9.81 14.00
C ASN A 191 -7.92 8.38 14.25
N TYR A 192 -9.18 8.13 13.92
CA TYR A 192 -9.76 6.80 13.95
C TYR A 192 -10.26 6.38 12.57
N GLY A 193 -10.20 5.08 12.30
CA GLY A 193 -10.92 4.41 11.23
C GLY A 193 -12.43 4.62 11.36
N ARG A 194 -13.15 4.50 10.24
CA ARG A 194 -14.60 4.73 10.19
C ARG A 194 -15.37 3.69 11.00
N SER A 195 -14.87 2.46 11.05
CA SER A 195 -15.48 1.35 11.79
C SER A 195 -15.21 1.44 13.30
N TYR A 196 -14.22 2.23 13.73
CA TYR A 196 -13.71 2.24 15.11
C TYR A 196 -14.81 2.41 16.16
N SER A 197 -15.73 3.37 15.96
CA SER A 197 -16.78 3.68 16.93
C SER A 197 -17.74 2.50 17.17
N TRP A 198 -17.95 1.66 16.16
CA TRP A 198 -18.78 0.47 16.26
C TRP A 198 -17.97 -0.73 16.80
N VAL A 199 -16.79 -0.96 16.24
CA VAL A 199 -15.93 -2.12 16.58
C VAL A 199 -15.46 -2.04 18.03
N SER A 200 -15.12 -0.84 18.52
CA SER A 200 -14.71 -0.63 19.93
C SER A 200 -15.75 -1.07 20.96
N ARG A 201 -17.03 -1.18 20.58
CA ARG A 201 -18.14 -1.62 21.45
C ARG A 201 -18.63 -3.03 21.14
N SER A 202 -18.22 -3.59 20.00
CA SER A 202 -18.89 -4.75 19.40
C SER A 202 -17.93 -5.78 18.84
N TRP A 203 -16.61 -5.63 18.98
CA TRP A 203 -15.63 -6.53 18.37
C TRP A 203 -15.83 -8.00 18.74
N GLN A 204 -16.35 -8.30 19.93
CA GLN A 204 -16.70 -9.66 20.38
C GLN A 204 -17.80 -10.32 19.53
N LYS A 205 -18.55 -9.55 18.73
CA LYS A 205 -19.61 -10.04 17.83
C LYS A 205 -19.11 -10.35 16.41
N LEU A 206 -17.85 -10.09 16.11
CA LEU A 206 -17.24 -10.36 14.80
C LEU A 206 -16.61 -11.78 14.73
N GLY A 207 -16.76 -12.59 15.79
CA GLY A 207 -16.27 -13.97 15.87
C GLY A 207 -17.40 -15.00 15.79
#